data_AF-A0A949YWV5-F1
#
_entry.id   AF-A0A949YWV5-F1
#
_cell.length_a   1.000
_cell.length_b   1.000
_cell.length_c   1.000
_cell.angle_alpha   90.00
_cell.angle_beta   90.00
_cell.angle_gamma   90.00
#
_symmetry.space_group_name_H-M   'P 1'
#
loop_
_entity.id
_entity.type
_entity.pdbx_description
1 polymer ?
#
loop_
_entity_poly.entity_id
_entity_poly.type
_entity_poly.pdbx_seq_one_letter_code
_entity_poly.pdbx_strand_id
1 'polypeptide(L)'
;LHKVDLGVYREKGFTSVVLQVRTPPPPGAAPMGNPEDYRLAQRPAENSSKYPIMFPPAGSNLGLVAFEGGGWPNLFTSCPGLGLPVGLPITLELGPSAQDQNILRHSISTNQTPLEHCIFIPGTYVGMNDAQTLIGRQVLTTFGAVVLIPRSPLRAGNSYSVSVSTDRKEYRWSFSVR
;
A
#
# COMPACT_ATOMS: atom_id res chain seq x y z
N LEU A 1 -20.69 11.94 -5.91
CA LEU A 1 -19.70 10.92 -6.30
C LEU A 1 -18.38 11.23 -5.60
N HIS A 2 -18.00 10.47 -4.57
CA HIS A 2 -16.64 10.54 -4.02
C HIS A 2 -16.09 9.12 -3.98
N LYS A 3 -15.34 8.77 -5.03
CA LYS A 3 -14.43 7.62 -5.02
C LYS A 3 -13.21 8.08 -4.24
N VAL A 4 -12.97 7.51 -3.07
CA VAL A 4 -11.69 7.65 -2.38
C VAL A 4 -10.83 6.50 -2.88
N ASP A 5 -9.91 6.82 -3.80
CA ASP A 5 -9.18 5.84 -4.59
C ASP A 5 -7.69 6.18 -4.49
N LEU A 6 -6.96 5.51 -3.60
CA LEU A 6 -5.52 5.78 -3.41
C LEU A 6 -4.65 5.27 -4.58
N GLY A 7 -5.25 4.81 -5.67
CA GLY A 7 -4.58 4.52 -6.93
C GLY A 7 -5.37 3.53 -7.76
N VAL A 8 -5.67 3.90 -9.01
CA VAL A 8 -6.30 2.98 -9.98
C VAL A 8 -5.20 2.21 -10.70
N TYR A 9 -5.18 0.90 -10.53
CA TYR A 9 -4.36 0.00 -11.35
C TYR A 9 -5.23 -0.72 -12.37
N ARG A 10 -4.70 -0.92 -13.58
CA ARG A 10 -5.37 -1.68 -14.64
C ARG A 10 -4.44 -2.76 -15.16
N GLU A 11 -4.74 -4.01 -14.85
CA GLU A 11 -4.22 -5.18 -15.58
C GLU A 11 -5.40 -6.12 -15.87
N LYS A 12 -5.69 -6.38 -17.15
CA LYS A 12 -6.66 -7.40 -17.61
C LYS A 12 -8.02 -7.40 -16.86
N GLY A 13 -8.54 -6.23 -16.49
CA GLY A 13 -9.83 -6.09 -15.80
C GLY A 13 -9.79 -6.22 -14.27
N PHE A 14 -8.61 -6.37 -13.66
CA PHE A 14 -8.46 -6.33 -12.20
C PHE A 14 -8.09 -4.92 -11.73
N THR A 15 -8.90 -4.39 -10.81
CA THR A 15 -8.64 -3.17 -10.04
C THR A 15 -8.11 -3.60 -8.68
N SER A 16 -6.82 -3.37 -8.39
CA SER A 16 -6.31 -3.51 -7.02
C SER A 16 -6.26 -2.15 -6.37
N VAL A 17 -6.80 -2.05 -5.16
CA VAL A 17 -6.57 -0.92 -4.26
C VAL A 17 -5.20 -1.16 -3.60
N VAL A 18 -4.36 -0.12 -3.45
CA VAL A 18 -3.06 -0.22 -2.73
C VAL A 18 -3.24 -0.67 -1.28
N LEU A 19 -4.45 -0.47 -0.76
CA LEU A 19 -4.88 -0.87 0.58
C LEU A 19 -5.93 -1.98 0.47
N GLN A 20 -5.68 -3.12 1.11
CA GLN A 20 -6.50 -4.32 0.96
C GLN A 20 -7.47 -4.52 2.13
N VAL A 21 -8.73 -4.82 1.83
CA VAL A 21 -9.75 -5.19 2.82
C VAL A 21 -9.80 -6.72 2.98
N ARG A 22 -10.01 -7.21 4.21
CA ARG A 22 -9.93 -8.64 4.57
C ARG A 22 -11.20 -9.44 4.20
N THR A 23 -11.02 -10.69 3.78
CA THR A 23 -12.03 -11.79 3.76
C THR A 23 -11.34 -13.14 4.06
N PRO A 24 -12.01 -14.14 4.69
CA PRO A 24 -13.45 -14.45 4.60
C PRO A 24 -14.31 -14.04 5.80
N PRO A 25 -15.65 -13.98 5.63
CA PRO A 25 -16.61 -13.74 6.72
C PRO A 25 -16.74 -14.99 7.63
N PRO A 26 -17.24 -14.84 8.87
CA PRO A 26 -17.56 -15.97 9.74
C PRO A 26 -18.62 -16.90 9.12
N PRO A 27 -18.72 -18.18 9.55
CA PRO A 27 -19.68 -19.12 9.01
C PRO A 27 -21.12 -18.61 9.13
N GLY A 28 -21.85 -18.56 8.02
CA GLY A 28 -23.27 -18.16 7.96
C GLY A 28 -23.58 -16.88 7.17
N ALA A 29 -22.58 -16.17 6.65
CA ALA A 29 -22.82 -15.02 5.76
C ALA A 29 -23.05 -15.47 4.31
N ALA A 30 -24.15 -15.02 3.71
CA ALA A 30 -24.56 -15.32 2.34
C ALA A 30 -23.50 -14.90 1.30
N PRO A 31 -23.47 -15.54 0.11
CA PRO A 31 -22.50 -15.19 -0.93
C PRO A 31 -22.81 -13.79 -1.48
N MET A 32 -21.86 -12.87 -1.35
CA MET A 32 -22.01 -11.47 -1.76
C MET A 32 -22.12 -11.36 -3.29
N GLY A 33 -23.19 -10.70 -3.74
CA GLY A 33 -23.58 -10.55 -5.15
C GLY A 33 -23.94 -9.12 -5.54
N ASN A 34 -23.53 -8.09 -4.79
CA ASN A 34 -23.85 -6.69 -5.11
C ASN A 34 -22.64 -5.74 -4.94
N PRO A 35 -22.34 -4.87 -5.92
CA PRO A 35 -21.36 -3.79 -5.82
C PRO A 35 -21.48 -2.83 -4.61
N GLU A 36 -22.66 -2.66 -4.01
CA GLU A 36 -22.84 -1.86 -2.79
C GLU A 36 -22.18 -2.49 -1.53
N ASP A 37 -21.87 -3.80 -1.56
CA ASP A 37 -21.18 -4.48 -0.46
C ASP A 37 -19.73 -3.97 -0.30
N TYR A 38 -19.11 -3.48 -1.39
CA TYR A 38 -17.81 -2.78 -1.34
C TYR A 38 -17.91 -1.41 -0.67
N ARG A 39 -19.08 -0.74 -0.69
CA ARG A 39 -19.28 0.58 -0.06
C ARG A 39 -19.40 0.48 1.46
N LEU A 40 -19.79 -0.67 2.01
CA LEU A 40 -20.00 -0.87 3.45
C LEU A 40 -18.85 -1.62 4.14
N ALA A 41 -17.94 -2.27 3.40
CA ALA A 41 -16.75 -2.93 3.95
C ALA A 41 -15.63 -1.92 4.28
N GLN A 42 -15.85 -1.02 5.23
CA GLN A 42 -15.07 0.23 5.30
C GLN A 42 -13.80 0.23 6.17
N ARG A 43 -13.49 -0.78 6.99
CA ARG A 43 -12.28 -0.74 7.85
C ARG A 43 -11.69 -2.14 8.13
N PRO A 44 -10.35 -2.29 8.17
CA PRO A 44 -9.73 -3.48 8.73
C PRO A 44 -10.20 -3.69 10.18
N ALA A 45 -10.54 -4.93 10.55
CA ALA A 45 -10.94 -5.27 11.92
C ALA A 45 -9.88 -4.79 12.95
N GLU A 46 -10.27 -4.38 14.15
CA GLU A 46 -9.32 -3.79 15.13
C GLU A 46 -8.17 -4.74 15.51
N ASN A 47 -8.44 -6.06 15.52
CA ASN A 47 -7.43 -7.10 15.76
C ASN A 47 -6.55 -7.42 14.53
N SER A 48 -6.66 -6.63 13.46
CA SER A 48 -5.91 -6.82 12.22
C SER A 48 -4.41 -6.72 12.39
N SER A 49 -3.94 -5.98 13.39
CA SER A 49 -2.53 -5.81 13.69
C SER A 49 -1.79 -7.11 14.02
N LYS A 50 -2.49 -8.21 14.32
CA LYS A 50 -1.90 -9.54 14.45
C LYS A 50 -1.45 -10.14 13.10
N TYR A 51 -2.03 -9.69 11.99
CA TYR A 51 -1.79 -10.20 10.65
C TYR A 51 -1.51 -9.04 9.68
N PRO A 52 -0.28 -8.49 9.66
CA PRO A 52 0.09 -7.42 8.74
C PRO A 52 -0.16 -7.85 7.29
N ILE A 53 -0.66 -6.94 6.46
CA ILE A 53 -0.75 -7.16 5.00
C ILE A 53 0.49 -6.54 4.37
N MET A 54 1.13 -7.30 3.50
CA MET A 54 2.28 -6.88 2.72
C MET A 54 1.86 -6.89 1.25
N PHE A 55 1.94 -5.74 0.59
CA PHE A 55 1.74 -5.64 -0.85
C PHE A 55 3.05 -5.16 -1.50
N PRO A 56 3.52 -5.81 -2.58
CA PRO A 56 3.04 -7.10 -3.09
C PRO A 56 3.11 -8.23 -2.05
N PRO A 57 2.23 -9.25 -2.14
CA PRO A 57 2.26 -10.38 -1.22
C PRO A 57 3.60 -11.13 -1.24
N ALA A 58 3.98 -11.67 -0.09
CA ALA A 58 5.19 -12.48 0.03
C ALA A 58 5.17 -13.66 -0.95
N GLY A 59 6.24 -13.83 -1.72
CA GLY A 59 6.39 -14.89 -2.73
C GLY A 59 5.56 -14.69 -4.01
N SER A 60 4.86 -13.57 -4.16
CA SER A 60 4.07 -13.29 -5.37
C SER A 60 4.94 -12.98 -6.59
N ASN A 61 4.38 -13.16 -7.79
CA ASN A 61 5.00 -12.80 -9.06
C ASN A 61 4.05 -11.92 -9.88
N LEU A 62 4.43 -10.65 -10.07
CA LEU A 62 3.58 -9.63 -10.69
C LEU A 62 4.04 -9.31 -12.12
N GLY A 63 3.10 -8.98 -13.02
CA GLY A 63 3.42 -8.38 -14.32
C GLY A 63 3.57 -6.85 -14.26
N LEU A 64 3.40 -6.27 -13.06
CA LEU A 64 3.34 -4.83 -12.85
C LEU A 64 4.71 -4.30 -12.42
N VAL A 65 5.31 -3.49 -13.28
CA VAL A 65 6.62 -2.87 -13.04
C VAL A 65 6.53 -1.43 -12.54
N ALA A 66 5.48 -0.71 -12.89
CA ALA A 66 5.41 0.73 -12.73
C ALA A 66 4.03 1.21 -12.29
N PHE A 67 4.00 2.41 -11.71
CA PHE A 67 2.79 3.14 -11.42
C PHE A 67 2.82 4.51 -12.11
N GLU A 68 1.76 4.79 -12.86
CA GLU A 68 1.64 5.99 -13.70
C GLU A 68 0.97 7.16 -12.98
N GLY A 69 0.44 6.94 -11.76
CA GLY A 69 -0.26 7.97 -11.00
C GLY A 69 -1.77 8.01 -11.23
N GLY A 70 -2.35 9.21 -11.06
CA GLY A 70 -3.77 9.45 -11.31
C GLY A 70 -4.73 9.08 -10.16
N GLY A 71 -4.22 8.61 -9.03
CA GLY A 71 -5.00 8.36 -7.81
C GLY A 71 -5.43 9.65 -7.09
N TRP A 72 -6.53 9.58 -6.34
CA TRP A 72 -6.98 10.64 -5.44
C TRP A 72 -7.40 10.05 -4.08
N PRO A 73 -6.80 10.46 -2.95
CA PRO A 73 -5.71 11.44 -2.81
C PRO A 73 -4.42 11.07 -3.56
N ASN A 74 -3.67 12.08 -4.03
CA ASN A 74 -2.44 11.84 -4.77
C ASN A 74 -1.35 11.29 -3.84
N LEU A 75 -0.77 10.14 -4.16
CA LEU A 75 0.29 9.51 -3.35
C LEU A 75 1.66 10.21 -3.49
N PHE A 76 1.89 10.95 -4.57
CA PHE A 76 3.22 11.50 -4.90
C PHE A 76 3.51 12.85 -4.26
N THR A 77 2.49 13.54 -3.77
CA THR A 77 2.67 14.86 -3.13
C THR A 77 3.55 14.80 -1.88
N SER A 78 3.62 13.63 -1.23
CA SER A 78 4.51 13.37 -0.09
C SER A 78 5.92 12.96 -0.50
N CYS A 79 6.18 12.86 -1.80
CA CYS A 79 7.43 12.32 -2.36
C CYS A 79 8.03 13.31 -3.37
N PRO A 80 8.67 14.40 -2.90
CA PRO A 80 9.26 15.39 -3.78
C PRO A 80 10.38 14.80 -4.64
N GLY A 81 10.42 15.20 -5.92
CA GLY A 81 11.46 14.77 -6.86
C GLY A 81 11.22 13.41 -7.52
N LEU A 82 10.05 12.78 -7.32
CA LEU A 82 9.67 11.61 -8.13
C LEU A 82 9.36 12.03 -9.58
N GLY A 83 10.00 11.37 -10.54
CA GLY A 83 9.68 11.47 -11.96
C GLY A 83 8.88 10.24 -12.41
N LEU A 84 7.74 10.47 -13.05
CA LEU A 84 6.90 9.37 -13.57
C LEU A 84 7.48 8.79 -14.88
N PRO A 85 7.29 7.49 -15.14
CA PRO A 85 6.65 6.50 -14.26
C PRO A 85 7.56 6.10 -13.09
N VAL A 86 6.96 5.85 -11.92
CA VAL A 86 7.68 5.36 -10.73
C VAL A 86 7.52 3.86 -10.58
N GLY A 87 8.28 3.24 -9.69
CA GLY A 87 8.09 1.83 -9.35
C GLY A 87 6.73 1.58 -8.72
N LEU A 88 6.27 0.33 -8.81
CA LEU A 88 5.05 -0.12 -8.16
C LEU A 88 5.09 0.22 -6.65
N PRO A 89 4.08 0.95 -6.11
CA PRO A 89 3.96 1.18 -4.69
C PRO A 89 3.88 -0.12 -3.90
N ILE A 90 4.58 -0.13 -2.77
CA ILE A 90 4.70 -1.24 -1.84
C ILE A 90 4.07 -0.78 -0.53
N THR A 91 3.23 -1.60 0.09
CA THR A 91 2.60 -1.27 1.37
C THR A 91 2.80 -2.33 2.43
N LEU A 92 2.89 -1.84 3.66
CA LEU A 92 2.71 -2.61 4.88
C LEU A 92 1.50 -2.04 5.61
N GLU A 93 0.45 -2.84 5.76
CA GLU A 93 -0.79 -2.43 6.44
C GLU A 93 -0.87 -3.14 7.79
N LEU A 94 -0.74 -2.35 8.85
CA LEU A 94 -0.69 -2.83 10.23
C LEU A 94 -2.05 -2.74 10.93
N GLY A 95 -3.08 -2.20 10.26
CA GLY A 95 -4.39 -1.99 10.83
C GLY A 95 -4.48 -0.78 11.78
N PRO A 96 -5.69 -0.45 12.23
CA PRO A 96 -5.97 0.82 12.92
C PRO A 96 -5.29 0.96 14.29
N SER A 97 -4.84 -0.14 14.93
CA SER A 97 -4.13 -0.07 16.21
C SER A 97 -2.63 0.28 16.10
N ALA A 98 -2.14 0.49 14.87
CA ALA A 98 -0.73 0.78 14.61
C ALA A 98 -0.38 2.27 14.52
N GLN A 99 -1.32 3.16 14.87
CA GLN A 99 -1.14 4.62 14.76
C GLN A 99 0.05 5.15 15.57
N ASP A 100 0.40 4.48 16.67
CA ASP A 100 1.50 4.88 17.55
C ASP A 100 2.84 4.21 17.21
N GLN A 101 2.91 3.38 16.16
CA GLN A 101 4.15 2.70 15.79
C GLN A 101 5.07 3.62 14.98
N ASN A 102 6.32 3.73 15.44
CA ASN A 102 7.34 4.54 14.78
C ASN A 102 8.12 3.71 13.78
N ILE A 103 8.27 4.21 12.54
CA ILE A 103 9.13 3.58 11.53
C ILE A 103 10.58 3.98 11.80
N LEU A 104 11.43 3.00 12.05
CA LEU A 104 12.84 3.20 12.40
C LEU A 104 13.79 3.00 11.21
N ARG A 105 13.56 1.96 10.40
CA ARG A 105 14.36 1.62 9.22
C ARG A 105 13.48 1.03 8.15
N HIS A 106 13.85 1.23 6.89
CA HIS A 106 13.16 0.69 5.74
C HIS A 106 14.14 0.46 4.60
N SER A 107 13.90 -0.55 3.77
CA SER A 107 14.68 -0.81 2.57
C SER A 107 13.91 -1.59 1.52
N ILE A 108 14.29 -1.35 0.27
CA ILE A 108 13.94 -2.19 -0.88
C ILE A 108 15.26 -2.56 -1.54
N SER A 109 15.45 -3.81 -1.91
CA SER A 109 16.66 -4.24 -2.62
C SER A 109 16.35 -5.31 -3.66
N THR A 110 17.16 -5.35 -4.73
CA THR A 110 17.16 -6.42 -5.74
C THR A 110 18.59 -6.92 -5.86
N ASN A 111 18.82 -8.24 -5.83
CA ASN A 111 20.17 -8.81 -5.91
C ASN A 111 21.17 -8.06 -5.02
N GLN A 112 20.82 -7.88 -3.75
CA GLN A 112 21.61 -7.18 -2.73
C GLN A 112 21.91 -5.70 -3.01
N THR A 113 21.38 -5.14 -4.10
CA THR A 113 21.51 -3.73 -4.46
C THR A 113 20.32 -2.95 -3.91
N PRO A 114 20.52 -1.93 -3.05
CA PRO A 114 19.44 -1.08 -2.56
C PRO A 114 18.77 -0.29 -3.69
N LEU A 115 17.46 -0.16 -3.63
CA LEU A 115 16.67 0.74 -4.49
C LEU A 115 16.38 2.02 -3.73
N GLU A 116 16.61 3.15 -4.40
CA GLU A 116 16.13 4.43 -3.92
C GLU A 116 14.59 4.45 -3.95
N HIS A 117 13.98 4.93 -2.87
CA HIS A 117 12.54 4.98 -2.72
C HIS A 117 12.11 6.12 -1.80
N CYS A 118 10.88 6.57 -2.00
CA CYS A 118 10.17 7.42 -1.05
C CYS A 118 9.45 6.55 -0.02
N ILE A 119 9.20 7.11 1.17
CA ILE A 119 8.35 6.51 2.19
C ILE A 119 7.44 7.57 2.81
N PHE A 120 6.20 7.20 3.12
CA PHE A 120 5.33 8.01 3.98
C PHE A 120 4.38 7.14 4.79
N ILE A 121 3.88 7.74 5.87
CA ILE A 121 2.93 7.18 6.82
C ILE A 121 1.82 8.22 7.05
N PRO A 122 0.74 7.92 7.81
CA PRO A 122 -0.35 8.89 7.99
C PRO A 122 0.12 10.24 8.55
N GLY A 123 1.04 10.25 9.51
CA GLY A 123 1.55 11.49 10.11
C GLY A 123 2.36 12.38 9.16
N THR A 124 3.02 11.78 8.16
CA THR A 124 3.90 12.49 7.22
C THR A 124 3.27 12.72 5.85
N TYR A 125 2.10 12.13 5.58
CA TYR A 125 1.39 12.37 4.33
C TYR A 125 0.95 13.83 4.20
N VAL A 126 1.24 14.41 3.05
CA VAL A 126 0.84 15.74 2.60
C VAL A 126 0.25 15.61 1.20
N GLY A 127 -0.98 16.09 1.02
CA GLY A 127 -1.69 16.17 -0.26
C GLY A 127 -1.45 17.48 -0.99
N MET A 128 -2.05 17.68 -2.17
CA MET A 128 -1.94 18.95 -2.92
C MET A 128 -2.64 20.13 -2.22
N ASN A 129 -3.58 19.83 -1.32
CA ASN A 129 -4.35 20.80 -0.54
C ASN A 129 -4.84 20.15 0.76
N ASP A 130 -5.41 20.95 1.66
CA ASP A 130 -5.84 20.51 2.99
C ASP A 130 -6.85 19.36 2.95
N ALA A 131 -7.79 19.38 1.99
CA ALA A 131 -8.79 18.33 1.84
C ALA A 131 -8.14 16.99 1.47
N GLN A 132 -7.18 16.99 0.53
CA GLN A 132 -6.43 15.79 0.18
C GLN A 132 -5.58 15.31 1.34
N THR A 133 -4.88 16.22 2.04
CA THR A 133 -4.10 15.87 3.23
C THR A 133 -4.98 15.20 4.27
N LEU A 134 -6.10 15.81 4.65
CA LEU A 134 -7.03 15.27 5.65
C LEU A 134 -7.50 13.86 5.27
N ILE A 135 -8.00 13.68 4.06
CA ILE A 135 -8.57 12.41 3.60
C ILE A 135 -7.47 11.35 3.45
N GLY A 136 -6.33 11.68 2.85
CA GLY A 136 -5.22 10.74 2.70
C GLY A 136 -4.70 10.25 4.04
N ARG A 137 -4.54 11.16 5.01
CA ARG A 137 -4.19 10.78 6.39
C ARG A 137 -5.23 9.86 7.01
N GLN A 138 -6.51 10.20 6.91
CA GLN A 138 -7.59 9.39 7.49
C GLN A 138 -7.64 7.97 6.91
N VAL A 139 -7.45 7.83 5.59
CA VAL A 139 -7.41 6.52 4.94
C VAL A 139 -6.16 5.75 5.38
N LEU A 140 -4.96 6.34 5.29
CA LEU A 140 -3.74 5.65 5.71
C LEU A 140 -3.79 5.23 7.19
N THR A 141 -4.37 6.07 8.06
CA THR A 141 -4.61 5.78 9.49
C THR A 141 -5.53 4.58 9.66
N THR A 142 -6.61 4.50 8.88
CA THR A 142 -7.58 3.39 8.93
C THR A 142 -6.90 2.04 8.66
N PHE A 143 -5.93 2.02 7.75
CA PHE A 143 -5.19 0.81 7.38
C PHE A 143 -3.89 0.62 8.16
N GLY A 144 -3.47 1.59 8.99
CA GLY A 144 -2.14 1.58 9.60
C GLY A 144 -1.05 1.44 8.55
N ALA A 145 -1.19 2.16 7.43
CA ALA A 145 -0.42 1.94 6.23
C ALA A 145 0.94 2.64 6.26
N VAL A 146 1.98 1.89 5.94
CA VAL A 146 3.29 2.40 5.52
C VAL A 146 3.39 2.22 4.02
N VAL A 147 3.66 3.30 3.29
CA VAL A 147 3.76 3.28 1.83
C VAL A 147 5.20 3.55 1.42
N LEU A 148 5.77 2.66 0.60
CA LEU A 148 7.08 2.82 -0.02
C LEU A 148 6.89 2.91 -1.54
N ILE A 149 7.53 3.88 -2.19
CA ILE A 149 7.45 4.05 -3.65
C ILE A 149 8.87 4.03 -4.22
N PRO A 150 9.28 2.98 -4.95
CA PRO A 150 10.55 2.96 -5.66
C PRO A 150 10.63 4.11 -6.66
N ARG A 151 11.77 4.82 -6.71
CA ARG A 151 11.92 6.00 -7.58
C ARG A 151 11.91 5.67 -9.07
N SER A 152 12.25 4.44 -9.42
CA SER A 152 12.27 3.96 -10.80
C SER A 152 11.37 2.73 -10.96
N PRO A 153 10.83 2.49 -12.17
CA PRO A 153 10.14 1.25 -12.48
C PRO A 153 10.93 0.02 -12.06
N LEU A 154 10.22 -0.97 -11.53
CA LEU A 154 10.78 -2.29 -11.29
C LEU A 154 11.15 -2.94 -12.63
N ARG A 155 12.04 -3.93 -12.60
CA ARG A 155 12.53 -4.63 -13.78
C ARG A 155 11.96 -6.04 -13.80
N ALA A 156 11.38 -6.43 -14.92
CA ALA A 156 10.96 -7.80 -15.15
C ALA A 156 12.15 -8.76 -15.03
N GLY A 157 11.90 -9.97 -14.53
CA GLY A 157 12.91 -10.99 -14.23
C GLY A 157 13.60 -10.83 -12.88
N ASN A 158 13.38 -9.73 -12.15
CA ASN A 158 14.01 -9.51 -10.85
C ASN A 158 13.13 -9.92 -9.66
N SER A 159 13.79 -10.22 -8.54
CA SER A 159 13.17 -10.40 -7.23
C SER A 159 13.57 -9.26 -6.29
N TYR A 160 12.58 -8.75 -5.58
CA TYR A 160 12.70 -7.61 -4.69
C TYR A 160 12.47 -8.04 -3.25
N SER A 161 13.39 -7.66 -2.36
CA SER A 161 13.29 -7.85 -0.92
C SER A 161 12.93 -6.52 -0.27
N VAL A 162 11.94 -6.54 0.63
CA VAL A 162 11.47 -5.38 1.38
C VAL A 162 11.69 -5.63 2.86
N SER A 163 12.14 -4.59 3.56
CA SER A 163 12.27 -4.60 5.02
C SER A 163 11.68 -3.31 5.58
N VAL A 164 10.86 -3.41 6.62
CA VAL A 164 10.38 -2.26 7.40
C VAL A 164 10.49 -2.63 8.88
N SER A 165 11.23 -1.85 9.67
CA SER A 165 11.32 -2.03 11.11
C SER A 165 10.55 -0.93 11.82
N THR A 166 9.63 -1.35 12.68
CA THR A 166 8.98 -0.50 13.67
C THR A 166 9.72 -0.57 15.00
N ASP A 167 9.33 0.26 15.96
CA ASP A 167 9.74 0.15 17.37
C ASP A 167 9.32 -1.16 18.05
N ARG A 168 8.35 -1.89 17.50
CA ARG A 168 7.84 -3.15 18.06
C ARG A 168 8.34 -4.40 17.34
N LYS A 169 8.45 -4.34 16.02
CA LYS A 169 8.66 -5.50 15.14
C LYS A 169 9.31 -5.14 13.83
N GLU A 170 10.12 -6.06 13.32
CA GLU A 170 10.62 -6.04 11.95
C GLU A 170 9.76 -6.91 11.03
N TYR A 171 9.44 -6.36 9.85
CA TYR A 171 8.70 -7.02 8.78
C TYR A 171 9.61 -7.17 7.56
N ARG A 172 9.71 -8.39 7.04
CA ARG A 172 10.51 -8.73 5.87
C ARG A 172 9.73 -9.63 4.95
N TRP A 173 9.71 -9.30 3.67
CA TRP A 173 9.11 -10.15 2.63
C TRP A 173 9.78 -9.89 1.28
N SER A 174 9.46 -10.74 0.31
CA SER A 174 9.93 -10.58 -1.05
C SER A 174 8.84 -10.88 -2.07
N PHE A 175 9.02 -10.38 -3.28
CA PHE A 175 8.17 -10.66 -4.44
C PHE A 175 9.01 -10.60 -5.72
N SER A 176 8.49 -11.15 -6.81
CA SER A 176 9.14 -11.15 -8.12
C SER A 176 8.31 -10.39 -9.15
N VAL A 177 8.96 -9.97 -10.22
CA VAL A 177 8.32 -9.32 -11.37
C VAL A 177 8.64 -10.10 -12.65
N ARG A 178 7.65 -10.32 -13.51
CA ARG A 178 7.77 -11.09 -14.77
C ARG A 178 7.46 -10.26 -16.00
#